data_AF-A0A954NAL0-F1
#
_entry.id   AF-A0A954NAL0-F1
#
_cell.length_a   1.000
_cell.length_b   1.000
_cell.length_c   1.000
_cell.angle_alpha   90.00
_cell.angle_beta   90.00
_cell.angle_gamma   90.00
#
_symmetry.space_group_name_H-M   'P 1'
#
loop_
_entity.id
_entity.type
_entity.pdbx_description
1 polymer ?
#
loop_
_entity_poly.entity_id
_entity_poly.type
_entity_poly.pdbx_seq_one_letter_code
_entity_poly.pdbx_strand_id
1 'polypeptide(L)'
;MNATCNVEAFTIPAPARRMIYVLLATVAAGGMIGRIMAVNSVDRIALESRLRSEGRDELRLQRPFLSANDRSRWCTIRALVEHGTYAIDEVIAEPNWDTIDMVKHPNGRLYSSKPPLLATLMAGQYWLINRLSGATLGTHPYAVGRAMLVTLNVVPLMILVGCAAWFAERLARTDWARIFVVAMAAFGTFLSTFAVTLNNHIPGAVCAAIALVAAYRIWRDDERRLVYFAVCGVFAAMTAACELPALSFTAALSAALLWKAPRETLLGLLPGMALVAVAFFGTNYAAVGSLRPPYMHRGEGDNWYDYEYEVNGRVRQSYWKDRQGVDRGEPSRAKYALHVLVGHHGIFSLTPVWLLAIPGVWMLALRRDRPEPALALLIAAVSVTCTAFFLARPLEDRNYGGMTTGFRWLFWLAPLWLVAIIPALDWAQGCRWRRGASYLLLAVSVGSAAYAVWNPWTHPWIWNFLEYLEQIGWIAS
;
A
#
# COMPACT_ATOMS: atom_id res chain seq x y z
N MET A 1 20.61 -26.82 -30.50
CA MET A 1 20.43 -26.49 -29.07
C MET A 1 21.33 -25.31 -28.73
N ASN A 2 20.77 -24.12 -28.51
CA ASN A 2 21.54 -22.87 -28.39
C ASN A 2 22.41 -22.85 -27.13
N ALA A 3 23.70 -22.54 -27.29
CA ALA A 3 24.71 -22.42 -26.23
C ALA A 3 24.34 -21.42 -25.11
N THR A 4 23.27 -20.63 -25.27
CA THR A 4 22.77 -19.64 -24.31
C THR A 4 21.84 -20.20 -23.22
N CYS A 5 21.38 -21.45 -23.35
CA CYS A 5 20.40 -22.09 -22.44
C CYS A 5 20.98 -23.17 -21.51
N ASN A 6 22.30 -23.20 -21.30
CA ASN A 6 22.96 -24.06 -20.31
C ASN A 6 23.79 -23.17 -19.37
N VAL A 7 23.11 -22.56 -18.39
CA VAL A 7 23.78 -21.75 -17.36
C VAL A 7 23.89 -22.60 -16.10
N GLU A 8 25.11 -22.89 -15.66
CA GLU A 8 25.33 -23.60 -14.40
C GLU A 8 24.75 -22.82 -13.22
N ALA A 9 24.02 -23.54 -12.39
CA ALA A 9 23.49 -23.02 -11.14
C ALA A 9 24.59 -23.08 -10.08
N PHE A 10 25.10 -21.93 -9.63
CA PHE A 10 25.90 -21.91 -8.41
C PHE A 10 24.99 -22.08 -7.20
N THR A 11 25.44 -22.88 -6.23
CA THR A 11 24.73 -23.09 -4.96
C THR A 11 25.40 -22.27 -3.86
N ILE A 12 24.61 -21.43 -3.19
CA ILE A 12 25.06 -20.59 -2.09
C ILE A 12 24.70 -21.32 -0.78
N PRO A 13 25.67 -21.54 0.12
CA PRO A 13 25.38 -22.11 1.44
C PRO A 13 24.30 -21.31 2.17
N ALA A 14 23.38 -21.99 2.86
CA ALA A 14 22.26 -21.35 3.54
C ALA A 14 22.67 -20.21 4.50
N PRO A 15 23.76 -20.31 5.29
CA PRO A 15 24.23 -19.19 6.11
C PRO A 15 24.63 -17.96 5.28
N ALA A 16 25.38 -18.14 4.19
CA ALA A 16 25.79 -17.06 3.31
C ALA A 16 24.58 -16.40 2.62
N ARG A 17 23.59 -17.21 2.20
CA ARG A 17 22.34 -16.68 1.62
C ARG A 17 21.50 -15.88 2.62
N ARG A 18 21.39 -16.35 3.88
CA ARG A 18 20.74 -15.59 4.96
C ARG A 18 21.44 -14.26 5.21
N MET A 19 22.77 -14.23 5.18
CA MET A 19 23.56 -13.00 5.28
C MET A 19 23.22 -12.02 4.15
N ILE A 20 23.07 -12.51 2.91
CA ILE A 20 22.64 -11.68 1.77
C ILE A 20 21.25 -11.10 2.03
N TYR A 21 20.28 -11.88 2.52
CA TYR A 21 18.94 -11.35 2.83
C TYR A 21 18.97 -10.26 3.89
N VAL A 22 19.73 -10.48 4.97
CA VAL A 22 19.90 -9.49 6.04
C VAL A 22 20.54 -8.22 5.50
N LEU A 23 21.53 -8.34 4.61
CA LEU A 23 22.16 -7.18 3.97
C LEU A 23 21.15 -6.40 3.11
N LEU A 24 20.37 -7.08 2.27
CA LEU A 24 19.34 -6.44 1.43
C LEU A 24 18.28 -5.74 2.29
N ALA A 25 17.80 -6.40 3.35
CA ALA A 25 16.85 -5.82 4.30
C ALA A 25 17.44 -4.60 5.03
N THR A 26 18.71 -4.69 5.46
CA THR A 26 19.41 -3.60 6.17
C THR A 26 19.59 -2.37 5.27
N VAL A 27 20.00 -2.57 4.02
CA VAL A 27 20.14 -1.48 3.04
C VAL A 27 18.78 -0.84 2.72
N ALA A 28 17.73 -1.65 2.56
CA ALA A 28 16.38 -1.13 2.35
C ALA A 28 15.86 -0.34 3.56
N ALA A 29 16.01 -0.87 4.78
CA ALA A 29 15.62 -0.18 6.01
C ALA A 29 16.39 1.13 6.19
N GLY A 30 17.71 1.10 6.06
CA GLY A 30 18.56 2.30 6.15
C GLY A 30 18.18 3.35 5.11
N GLY A 31 17.92 2.93 3.87
CA GLY A 31 17.42 3.81 2.82
C GLY A 31 16.09 4.46 3.15
N MET A 32 15.11 3.68 3.63
CA MET A 32 13.79 4.19 4.04
C MET A 32 13.88 5.15 5.23
N ILE A 33 14.67 4.81 6.25
CA ILE A 33 14.91 5.69 7.42
C ILE A 33 15.55 6.99 6.97
N GLY A 34 16.61 6.93 6.14
CA GLY A 34 17.27 8.12 5.61
C GLY A 34 16.30 9.03 4.85
N ARG A 35 15.41 8.45 4.03
CA ARG A 35 14.37 9.20 3.32
C ARG A 35 13.39 9.86 4.27
N ILE A 36 12.87 9.12 5.26
CA ILE A 36 11.98 9.65 6.32
C ILE A 36 12.62 10.86 7.03
N MET A 37 13.90 10.76 7.35
CA MET A 37 14.65 11.83 8.03
C MET A 37 14.89 13.05 7.12
N ALA A 38 14.93 12.88 5.81
CA ALA A 38 15.16 13.93 4.83
C ALA A 38 13.87 14.47 4.15
N VAL A 39 12.67 14.03 4.56
CA VAL A 39 11.38 14.52 4.01
C VAL A 39 11.24 16.06 4.04
N ASN A 40 11.87 16.75 4.99
CA ASN A 40 11.82 18.21 5.09
C ASN A 40 12.81 18.94 4.16
N SER A 41 13.78 18.25 3.54
CA SER A 41 14.81 18.88 2.70
C SER A 41 14.41 18.96 1.23
N VAL A 42 13.50 18.10 0.75
CA VAL A 42 13.14 18.01 -0.69
C VAL A 42 11.98 18.91 -1.07
N ASP A 43 11.07 19.20 -0.14
CA ASP A 43 9.96 20.14 -0.36
C ASP A 43 10.42 21.61 -0.44
N ARG A 44 11.73 21.89 -0.33
CA ARG A 44 12.26 23.22 -0.68
C ARG A 44 12.41 23.42 -2.18
N ILE A 45 12.94 22.43 -2.91
CA ILE A 45 13.36 22.61 -4.32
C ILE A 45 12.15 22.60 -5.27
N ALA A 46 11.23 21.65 -5.10
CA ALA A 46 10.02 21.58 -5.92
C ALA A 46 9.07 22.76 -5.65
N LEU A 47 8.99 23.18 -4.39
CA LEU A 47 8.24 24.37 -3.97
C LEU A 47 8.89 25.65 -4.50
N GLU A 48 10.23 25.79 -4.46
CA GLU A 48 10.95 26.91 -5.06
C GLU A 48 10.70 27.02 -6.57
N SER A 49 10.69 25.91 -7.30
CA SER A 49 10.43 25.93 -8.75
C SER A 49 9.00 26.38 -9.08
N ARG A 50 8.00 25.91 -8.33
CA ARG A 50 6.59 26.27 -8.54
C ARG A 50 6.30 27.71 -8.09
N LEU A 51 6.88 28.15 -6.98
CA LEU A 51 6.70 29.53 -6.48
C LEU A 51 7.38 30.57 -7.38
N ARG A 52 8.53 30.23 -7.99
CA ARG A 52 9.16 31.05 -9.03
C ARG A 52 8.28 31.21 -10.27
N SER A 53 7.56 30.16 -10.66
CA SER A 53 6.59 30.26 -11.76
C SER A 53 5.31 31.03 -11.40
N GLU A 54 4.97 31.15 -10.11
CA GLU A 54 3.75 31.81 -9.63
C GLU A 54 4.00 33.22 -9.03
N GLY A 55 5.25 33.71 -9.00
CA GLY A 55 5.59 35.07 -8.56
C GLY A 55 5.33 35.38 -7.08
N ARG A 56 5.42 34.38 -6.19
CA ARG A 56 5.11 34.53 -4.75
C ARG A 56 6.38 34.46 -3.90
N ASP A 57 6.65 35.51 -3.13
CA ASP A 57 7.88 35.68 -2.31
C ASP A 57 7.78 35.15 -0.86
N GLU A 58 6.68 34.52 -0.43
CA GLU A 58 6.53 34.08 0.97
C GLU A 58 6.80 32.58 1.21
N LEU A 59 7.92 32.33 1.88
CA LEU A 59 8.53 31.08 2.36
C LEU A 59 7.74 30.27 3.43
N ARG A 60 6.39 30.33 3.46
CA ARG A 60 5.59 29.80 4.59
C ARG A 60 4.66 28.61 4.31
N LEU A 61 4.93 27.80 3.29
CA LEU A 61 4.08 26.64 2.95
C LEU A 61 4.73 25.27 3.21
N GLN A 62 5.66 25.16 4.18
CA GLN A 62 6.03 23.83 4.67
C GLN A 62 4.86 23.25 5.47
N ARG A 63 4.11 22.34 4.84
CA ARG A 63 3.06 21.60 5.53
C ARG A 63 3.67 20.40 6.25
N PRO A 64 3.19 20.05 7.46
CA PRO A 64 3.51 18.75 8.00
C PRO A 64 2.86 17.69 7.09
N PHE A 65 3.66 16.71 6.68
CA PHE A 65 3.25 15.57 5.85
C PHE A 65 2.91 15.91 4.39
N LEU A 66 2.87 14.88 3.55
CA LEU A 66 3.19 15.00 2.13
C LEU A 66 1.97 15.21 1.22
N SER A 67 0.73 15.01 1.72
CA SER A 67 -0.49 15.30 0.96
C SER A 67 -1.71 15.53 1.86
N ALA A 68 -2.85 15.86 1.25
CA ALA A 68 -4.11 15.85 1.99
C ALA A 68 -4.51 14.45 2.48
N ASN A 69 -4.12 13.40 1.74
CA ASN A 69 -4.53 12.03 2.02
C ASN A 69 -3.91 11.49 3.31
N ASP A 70 -2.61 11.70 3.53
CA ASP A 70 -1.93 11.32 4.76
C ASP A 70 -2.27 12.29 5.90
N ARG A 71 -2.31 13.61 5.64
CA ARG A 71 -2.75 14.61 6.64
C ARG A 71 -4.11 14.30 7.24
N SER A 72 -5.07 13.79 6.47
CA SER A 72 -6.39 13.41 7.00
C SER A 72 -6.32 12.35 8.12
N ARG A 73 -5.42 11.37 7.98
CA ARG A 73 -5.17 10.36 9.03
C ARG A 73 -4.43 10.96 10.22
N TRP A 74 -3.43 11.80 9.96
CA TRP A 74 -2.72 12.54 11.00
C TRP A 74 -3.65 13.45 11.82
N CYS A 75 -4.61 14.11 11.19
CA CYS A 75 -5.61 14.93 11.87
C CYS A 75 -6.43 14.09 12.85
N THR A 76 -6.85 12.89 12.45
CA THR A 76 -7.59 11.97 13.34
C THR A 76 -6.73 11.51 14.51
N ILE A 77 -5.47 11.12 14.24
CA ILE A 77 -4.51 10.73 15.27
C ILE A 77 -4.30 11.87 16.29
N ARG A 78 -4.13 13.08 15.79
CA ARG A 78 -3.93 14.28 16.59
C ARG A 78 -5.17 14.62 17.41
N ALA A 79 -6.35 14.63 16.78
CA ALA A 79 -7.63 14.88 17.45
C ALA A 79 -7.87 13.90 18.60
N LEU A 80 -7.57 12.61 18.41
CA LEU A 80 -7.75 11.59 19.44
C LEU A 80 -6.84 11.82 20.65
N VAL A 81 -5.57 12.12 20.42
CA VAL A 81 -4.58 12.21 21.50
C VAL A 81 -4.58 13.58 22.18
N GLU A 82 -4.70 14.66 21.42
CA GLU A 82 -4.61 16.03 21.94
C GLU A 82 -5.97 16.58 22.39
N HIS A 83 -7.08 16.14 21.78
CA HIS A 83 -8.42 16.70 22.01
C HIS A 83 -9.44 15.67 22.51
N GLY A 84 -9.08 14.38 22.59
CA GLY A 84 -9.97 13.33 23.07
C GLY A 84 -11.20 13.07 22.19
N THR A 85 -11.14 13.42 20.89
CA THR A 85 -12.26 13.29 19.95
C THR A 85 -11.81 12.79 18.58
N TYR A 86 -12.74 12.22 17.81
CA TYR A 86 -12.51 11.89 16.39
C TYR A 86 -12.74 13.08 15.45
N ALA A 87 -13.43 14.12 15.92
CA ALA A 87 -13.71 15.30 15.14
C ALA A 87 -12.44 16.14 14.96
N ILE A 88 -12.17 16.57 13.74
CA ILE A 88 -10.90 17.20 13.36
C ILE A 88 -10.99 18.73 13.25
N ASP A 89 -12.13 19.33 13.61
CA ASP A 89 -12.42 20.76 13.45
C ASP A 89 -11.30 21.66 13.99
N GLU A 90 -10.87 21.39 15.23
CA GLU A 90 -9.83 22.17 15.92
C GLU A 90 -8.45 21.98 15.27
N VAL A 91 -8.14 20.77 14.80
CA VAL A 91 -6.85 20.46 14.17
C VAL A 91 -6.73 21.15 12.81
N ILE A 92 -7.77 21.10 11.97
CA ILE A 92 -7.71 21.69 10.63
C ILE A 92 -7.78 23.22 10.64
N ALA A 93 -8.21 23.83 11.76
CA ALA A 93 -8.21 25.28 11.94
C ALA A 93 -6.78 25.83 12.06
N GLU A 94 -5.85 25.00 12.52
CA GLU A 94 -4.44 25.36 12.64
C GLU A 94 -3.74 25.45 11.27
N PRO A 95 -2.80 26.40 11.11
CA PRO A 95 -2.03 26.52 9.88
C PRO A 95 -1.38 25.19 9.46
N ASN A 96 -1.48 24.89 8.16
CA ASN A 96 -0.85 23.74 7.50
C ASN A 96 -1.44 22.34 7.78
N TRP A 97 -2.44 22.23 8.65
CA TRP A 97 -3.13 20.96 8.96
C TRP A 97 -4.34 20.68 8.08
N ASP A 98 -4.60 21.52 7.08
CA ASP A 98 -5.75 21.39 6.19
C ASP A 98 -5.65 20.15 5.27
N THR A 99 -6.79 19.51 5.06
CA THR A 99 -6.95 18.35 4.18
C THR A 99 -8.21 18.48 3.34
N ILE A 100 -8.23 17.94 2.13
CA ILE A 100 -9.47 17.77 1.36
C ILE A 100 -10.16 16.45 1.67
N ASP A 101 -9.45 15.49 2.29
CA ASP A 101 -9.95 14.12 2.55
C ASP A 101 -10.80 14.06 3.83
N MET A 102 -11.79 14.94 3.95
CA MET A 102 -12.69 15.05 5.10
C MET A 102 -14.17 15.10 4.70
N VAL A 103 -15.05 14.82 5.65
CA VAL A 103 -16.51 14.82 5.51
C VAL A 103 -17.16 15.59 6.66
N LYS A 104 -18.37 16.10 6.46
CA LYS A 104 -19.17 16.76 7.51
C LYS A 104 -20.30 15.85 7.95
N HIS A 105 -20.25 15.42 9.21
CA HIS A 105 -21.30 14.59 9.80
C HIS A 105 -22.56 15.44 10.07
N PRO A 106 -23.78 14.86 10.11
CA PRO A 106 -25.02 15.59 10.43
C PRO A 106 -25.03 16.37 11.76
N ASN A 107 -24.11 16.07 12.67
CA ASN A 107 -23.90 16.82 13.92
C ASN A 107 -23.17 18.16 13.70
N GLY A 108 -22.83 18.49 12.45
CA GLY A 108 -22.14 19.74 12.06
C GLY A 108 -20.61 19.69 12.14
N ARG A 109 -20.02 18.62 12.68
CA ARG A 109 -18.57 18.49 12.86
C ARG A 109 -17.88 17.80 11.68
N LEU A 110 -16.60 18.11 11.52
CA LEU A 110 -15.75 17.55 10.47
C LEU A 110 -14.97 16.34 10.95
N TYR A 111 -14.87 15.33 10.08
CA TYR A 111 -14.16 14.08 10.35
C TYR A 111 -13.32 13.68 9.16
N SER A 112 -12.27 12.89 9.40
CA SER A 112 -11.56 12.22 8.30
C SER A 112 -12.53 11.34 7.50
N SER A 113 -12.36 11.34 6.18
CA SER A 113 -13.08 10.41 5.31
C SER A 113 -12.62 8.95 5.47
N LYS A 114 -11.47 8.70 6.11
CA LYS A 114 -10.89 7.34 6.23
C LYS A 114 -11.55 6.57 7.38
N PRO A 115 -11.63 5.23 7.30
CA PRO A 115 -12.03 4.43 8.45
C PRO A 115 -11.12 4.71 9.66
N PRO A 116 -11.70 4.85 10.87
CA PRO A 116 -10.96 5.28 12.05
C PRO A 116 -10.03 4.19 12.60
N LEU A 117 -10.33 2.89 12.43
CA LEU A 117 -9.57 1.79 13.05
C LEU A 117 -8.04 1.98 12.97
N LEU A 118 -7.51 2.21 11.76
CA LEU A 118 -6.08 2.34 11.56
C LEU A 118 -5.52 3.58 12.29
N ALA A 119 -6.21 4.71 12.20
CA ALA A 119 -5.83 5.93 12.91
C ALA A 119 -5.92 5.75 14.44
N THR A 120 -6.91 5.02 14.95
CA THR A 120 -7.05 4.71 16.39
C THR A 120 -5.89 3.86 16.89
N LEU A 121 -5.50 2.83 16.14
CA LEU A 121 -4.33 2.00 16.50
C LEU A 121 -3.03 2.83 16.50
N MET A 122 -2.85 3.68 15.49
CA MET A 122 -1.69 4.56 15.37
C MET A 122 -1.67 5.67 16.42
N ALA A 123 -2.85 6.14 16.86
CA ALA A 123 -3.00 7.08 17.96
C ALA A 123 -2.47 6.50 19.28
N GLY A 124 -2.55 5.18 19.49
CA GLY A 124 -1.93 4.52 20.65
C GLY A 124 -0.41 4.74 20.71
N GLN A 125 0.27 4.66 19.56
CA GLN A 125 1.70 4.98 19.51
C GLN A 125 1.96 6.46 19.79
N TYR A 126 1.19 7.36 19.16
CA TYR A 126 1.36 8.79 19.38
C TYR A 126 1.11 9.17 20.85
N TRP A 127 0.07 8.61 21.47
CA TRP A 127 -0.24 8.78 22.88
C TRP A 127 0.94 8.39 23.78
N LEU A 128 1.63 7.27 23.50
CA LEU A 128 2.80 6.87 24.26
C LEU A 128 3.95 7.88 24.11
N ILE A 129 4.23 8.33 22.88
CA ILE A 129 5.24 9.37 22.63
C ILE A 129 4.90 10.65 23.40
N ASN A 130 3.66 11.11 23.31
CA ASN A 130 3.17 12.30 23.99
C ASN A 130 3.29 12.17 25.51
N ARG A 131 2.89 11.04 26.11
CA ARG A 131 2.95 10.82 27.55
C ARG A 131 4.37 10.71 28.10
N LEU A 132 5.29 10.12 27.35
CA LEU A 132 6.68 9.94 27.79
C LEU A 132 7.55 11.17 27.58
N SER A 133 7.27 12.00 26.56
CA SER A 133 8.15 13.12 26.19
C SER A 133 7.52 14.50 26.31
N GLY A 134 6.20 14.59 26.41
CA GLY A 134 5.45 15.84 26.27
C GLY A 134 5.38 16.39 24.84
N ALA A 135 6.05 15.76 23.87
CA ALA A 135 6.03 16.22 22.47
C ALA A 135 4.63 16.07 21.86
N THR A 136 4.18 17.09 21.13
CA THR A 136 2.92 17.04 20.38
C THR A 136 3.16 17.07 18.88
N LEU A 137 2.20 16.56 18.10
CA LEU A 137 2.20 16.70 16.65
C LEU A 137 2.03 18.18 16.26
N GLY A 138 1.33 18.99 17.06
CA GLY A 138 1.25 20.44 16.85
C GLY A 138 2.59 21.16 16.98
N THR A 139 3.41 20.81 17.97
CA THR A 139 4.68 21.51 18.27
C THR A 139 5.90 20.88 17.59
N HIS A 140 5.95 19.56 17.48
CA HIS A 140 7.08 18.78 16.94
C HIS A 140 6.63 17.82 15.81
N PRO A 141 5.88 18.29 14.78
CA PRO A 141 5.24 17.43 13.79
C PRO A 141 6.21 16.49 13.09
N TYR A 142 7.39 16.98 12.72
CA TYR A 142 8.37 16.19 11.98
C TYR A 142 9.07 15.16 12.88
N ALA A 143 9.45 15.52 14.11
CA ALA A 143 10.14 14.58 15.00
C ALA A 143 9.22 13.42 15.38
N VAL A 144 7.98 13.73 15.83
CA VAL A 144 6.97 12.74 16.18
C VAL A 144 6.56 11.93 14.96
N GLY A 145 6.25 12.60 13.85
CA GLY A 145 5.84 11.94 12.60
C GLY A 145 6.89 10.98 12.06
N ARG A 146 8.17 11.36 12.07
CA ARG A 146 9.28 10.48 11.63
C ARG A 146 9.43 9.26 12.52
N ALA A 147 9.42 9.46 13.84
CA ALA A 147 9.50 8.35 14.79
C ALA A 147 8.38 7.34 14.56
N MET A 148 7.15 7.83 14.32
CA MET A 148 6.01 7.00 13.99
C MET A 148 6.15 6.30 12.63
N LEU A 149 6.62 6.98 11.58
CA LEU A 149 6.78 6.34 10.26
C LEU A 149 7.82 5.22 10.27
N VAL A 150 8.88 5.33 11.07
CA VAL A 150 9.86 4.24 11.22
C VAL A 150 9.21 2.98 11.78
N THR A 151 8.43 3.10 12.85
CA THR A 151 7.76 1.94 13.48
C THR A 151 6.55 1.45 12.69
N LEU A 152 5.78 2.34 12.08
CA LEU A 152 4.53 2.00 11.39
C LEU A 152 4.72 1.54 9.94
N ASN A 153 5.83 1.93 9.31
CA ASN A 153 6.12 1.55 7.91
C ASN A 153 7.39 0.71 7.79
N VAL A 154 8.54 1.19 8.28
CA VAL A 154 9.83 0.52 8.03
C VAL A 154 9.88 -0.85 8.68
N VAL A 155 9.50 -0.96 9.96
CA VAL A 155 9.49 -2.24 10.68
C VAL A 155 8.52 -3.24 10.01
N PRO A 156 7.25 -2.89 9.72
CA PRO A 156 6.35 -3.77 8.97
C PRO A 156 6.86 -4.18 7.59
N LEU A 157 7.52 -3.28 6.85
CA LEU A 157 8.13 -3.65 5.57
C LEU A 157 9.26 -4.68 5.74
N MET A 158 10.03 -4.62 6.83
CA MET A 158 11.01 -5.67 7.12
C MET A 158 10.35 -7.02 7.43
N ILE A 159 9.16 -7.01 8.04
CA ILE A 159 8.35 -8.24 8.20
C ILE A 159 7.95 -8.79 6.83
N LEU A 160 7.49 -7.94 5.89
CA LEU A 160 7.15 -8.36 4.53
C LEU A 160 8.37 -8.94 3.79
N VAL A 161 9.55 -8.31 3.90
CA VAL A 161 10.81 -8.84 3.34
C VAL A 161 11.13 -10.20 3.96
N GLY A 162 10.94 -10.36 5.27
CA GLY A 162 11.08 -11.65 5.96
C GLY A 162 10.10 -12.72 5.46
N CYS A 163 8.84 -12.37 5.23
CA CYS A 163 7.85 -13.27 4.63
C CYS A 163 8.24 -13.66 3.20
N ALA A 164 8.73 -12.72 2.39
CA ALA A 164 9.22 -12.99 1.04
C ALA A 164 10.42 -13.95 1.06
N ALA A 165 11.38 -13.74 1.97
CA ALA A 165 12.50 -14.66 2.18
C ALA A 165 12.03 -16.05 2.63
N TRP A 166 11.03 -16.12 3.51
CA TRP A 166 10.44 -17.37 3.98
C TRP A 166 9.80 -18.19 2.84
N PHE A 167 9.09 -17.53 1.92
CA PHE A 167 8.54 -18.16 0.71
C PHE A 167 9.62 -18.53 -0.30
N ALA A 168 10.61 -17.67 -0.50
CA ALA A 168 11.75 -17.94 -1.37
C ALA A 168 12.47 -19.23 -0.96
N GLU A 169 12.76 -19.41 0.34
CA GLU A 169 13.39 -20.64 0.84
C GLU A 169 12.56 -21.90 0.60
N ARG A 170 11.23 -21.80 0.60
CA ARG A 170 10.31 -22.95 0.48
C ARG A 170 9.96 -23.30 -0.96
N LEU A 171 9.78 -22.30 -1.82
CA LEU A 171 9.18 -22.49 -3.14
C LEU A 171 10.19 -22.40 -4.29
N ALA A 172 11.26 -21.62 -4.11
CA ALA A 172 12.27 -21.44 -5.14
C ALA A 172 13.22 -22.65 -5.15
N ARG A 173 13.63 -23.05 -6.34
CA ARG A 173 14.58 -24.15 -6.56
C ARG A 173 16.01 -23.63 -6.65
N THR A 174 16.18 -22.37 -7.04
CA THR A 174 17.47 -21.78 -7.34
C THR A 174 17.82 -20.61 -6.42
N ASP A 175 19.11 -20.45 -6.08
CA ASP A 175 19.56 -19.35 -5.22
C ASP A 175 19.43 -17.98 -5.88
N TRP A 176 19.51 -17.92 -7.21
CA TRP A 176 19.24 -16.71 -7.96
C TRP A 176 17.79 -16.25 -7.79
N ALA A 177 16.81 -17.14 -7.98
CA ALA A 177 15.40 -16.80 -7.79
C ALA A 177 15.13 -16.38 -6.34
N ARG A 178 15.75 -17.05 -5.38
CA ARG A 178 15.64 -16.71 -3.96
C ARG A 178 16.09 -15.28 -3.66
N ILE A 179 17.32 -14.92 -4.06
CA ILE A 179 17.87 -13.58 -3.86
C ILE A 179 17.06 -12.54 -4.64
N PHE A 180 16.65 -12.86 -5.86
CA PHE A 180 15.87 -11.96 -6.70
C PHE A 180 14.54 -11.58 -6.04
N VAL A 181 13.79 -12.54 -5.48
CA VAL A 181 12.50 -12.25 -4.83
C VAL A 181 12.68 -11.39 -3.58
N VAL A 182 13.71 -11.66 -2.78
CA VAL A 182 14.02 -10.85 -1.59
C VAL A 182 14.45 -9.43 -2.00
N ALA A 183 15.27 -9.29 -3.05
CA ALA A 183 15.64 -7.98 -3.60
C ALA A 183 14.42 -7.22 -4.16
N MET A 184 13.52 -7.92 -4.86
CA MET A 184 12.28 -7.34 -5.36
C MET A 184 11.39 -6.84 -4.21
N ALA A 185 11.23 -7.63 -3.14
CA ALA A 185 10.47 -7.22 -1.96
C ALA A 185 11.09 -5.98 -1.28
N ALA A 186 12.42 -5.94 -1.20
CA ALA A 186 13.18 -4.88 -0.53
C ALA A 186 13.21 -3.55 -1.31
N PHE A 187 13.28 -3.60 -2.64
CA PHE A 187 13.57 -2.41 -3.47
C PHE A 187 12.60 -2.17 -4.62
N GLY A 188 11.96 -3.22 -5.14
CA GLY A 188 11.22 -3.15 -6.40
C GLY A 188 9.71 -2.92 -6.23
N THR A 189 9.19 -2.92 -5.01
CA THR A 189 7.78 -2.62 -4.74
C THR A 189 7.59 -1.14 -4.39
N PHE A 190 6.49 -0.54 -4.86
CA PHE A 190 6.09 0.81 -4.48
C PHE A 190 5.76 0.95 -2.98
N LEU A 191 5.61 -0.16 -2.24
CA LEU A 191 5.46 -0.11 -0.79
C LEU A 191 6.64 0.60 -0.12
N SER A 192 7.86 0.44 -0.64
CA SER A 192 9.04 1.15 -0.14
C SER A 192 9.00 2.65 -0.42
N THR A 193 8.39 3.07 -1.54
CA THR A 193 8.16 4.49 -1.88
C THR A 193 7.21 5.14 -0.88
N PHE A 194 6.22 4.38 -0.40
CA PHE A 194 5.22 4.85 0.56
C PHE A 194 5.71 4.86 2.01
N ALA A 195 6.92 4.39 2.29
CA ALA A 195 7.45 4.34 3.66
C ALA A 195 7.58 5.72 4.32
N VAL A 196 7.68 6.79 3.52
CA VAL A 196 7.82 8.19 4.00
C VAL A 196 6.50 8.89 4.33
N THR A 197 5.35 8.21 4.15
CA THR A 197 4.03 8.80 4.38
C THR A 197 3.10 7.85 5.12
N LEU A 198 2.11 8.40 5.83
CA LEU A 198 1.12 7.59 6.52
C LEU A 198 0.09 7.08 5.51
N ASN A 199 -0.02 5.75 5.38
CA ASN A 199 -0.88 5.10 4.39
C ASN A 199 -1.43 3.77 4.91
N ASN A 200 -2.48 3.27 4.25
CA ASN A 200 -3.09 1.96 4.54
C ASN A 200 -2.48 0.82 3.71
N HIS A 201 -1.74 1.14 2.63
CA HIS A 201 -1.20 0.16 1.69
C HIS A 201 -0.13 -0.73 2.32
N ILE A 202 0.79 -0.16 3.10
CA ILE A 202 1.83 -0.92 3.80
C ILE A 202 1.21 -1.85 4.85
N PRO A 203 0.38 -1.37 5.81
CA PRO A 203 -0.33 -2.25 6.74
C PRO A 203 -1.12 -3.36 6.02
N GLY A 204 -1.86 -3.03 4.96
CA GLY A 204 -2.61 -4.00 4.16
C GLY A 204 -1.72 -5.09 3.57
N ALA A 205 -0.63 -4.71 2.90
CA ALA A 205 0.32 -5.63 2.29
C ALA A 205 1.00 -6.54 3.33
N VAL A 206 1.44 -5.98 4.46
CA VAL A 206 2.11 -6.75 5.52
C VAL A 206 1.14 -7.73 6.16
N CYS A 207 -0.10 -7.32 6.42
CA CYS A 207 -1.15 -8.21 6.92
C CYS A 207 -1.43 -9.35 5.91
N ALA A 208 -1.50 -9.04 4.61
CA ALA A 208 -1.70 -10.06 3.58
C ALA A 208 -0.54 -11.07 3.55
N ALA A 209 0.71 -10.60 3.71
CA ALA A 209 1.88 -11.46 3.79
C ALA A 209 1.83 -12.40 4.99
N ILE A 210 1.50 -11.90 6.19
CA ILE A 210 1.41 -12.69 7.42
C ILE A 210 0.27 -13.72 7.32
N ALA A 211 -0.90 -13.30 6.84
CA ALA A 211 -2.03 -14.20 6.61
C ALA A 211 -1.67 -15.30 5.61
N LEU A 212 -0.96 -14.96 4.52
CA LEU A 212 -0.52 -15.93 3.52
C LEU A 212 0.51 -16.92 4.09
N VAL A 213 1.45 -16.47 4.92
CA VAL A 213 2.38 -17.38 5.62
C VAL A 213 1.62 -18.35 6.53
N ALA A 214 0.69 -17.86 7.35
CA ALA A 214 -0.11 -18.70 8.24
C ALA A 214 -0.96 -19.71 7.46
N ALA A 215 -1.67 -19.26 6.41
CA ALA A 215 -2.45 -20.12 5.53
C ALA A 215 -1.59 -21.17 4.83
N TYR A 216 -0.39 -20.80 4.35
CA TYR A 216 0.52 -21.75 3.70
C TYR A 216 1.02 -22.80 4.70
N ARG A 217 1.33 -22.44 5.95
CA ARG A 217 1.71 -23.42 6.99
C ARG A 217 0.57 -24.38 7.32
N ILE A 218 -0.65 -23.85 7.47
CA ILE A 218 -1.84 -24.69 7.68
C ILE A 218 -2.02 -25.66 6.52
N TRP A 219 -1.81 -25.20 5.28
CA TRP A 219 -2.07 -26.01 4.10
C TRP A 219 -0.96 -26.99 3.75
N ARG A 220 0.30 -26.54 3.70
CA ARG A 220 1.48 -27.33 3.32
C ARG A 220 1.97 -28.21 4.45
N ASP A 221 2.15 -27.61 5.63
CA ASP A 221 2.81 -28.26 6.77
C ASP A 221 1.80 -29.02 7.65
N ASP A 222 0.53 -29.06 7.23
CA ASP A 222 -0.63 -29.60 7.97
C ASP A 222 -0.73 -29.08 9.41
N GLU A 223 -0.36 -27.83 9.63
CA GLU A 223 -0.36 -27.22 10.95
C GLU A 223 -1.80 -27.03 11.47
N ARG A 224 -2.07 -27.55 12.69
CA ARG A 224 -3.41 -27.56 13.31
C ARG A 224 -3.52 -26.73 14.57
N ARG A 225 -2.43 -26.15 15.08
CA ARG A 225 -2.51 -25.28 16.26
C ARG A 225 -3.38 -24.06 15.95
N LEU A 226 -4.37 -23.80 16.82
CA LEU A 226 -5.33 -22.70 16.67
C LEU A 226 -4.67 -21.33 16.49
N VAL A 227 -3.46 -21.13 17.01
CA VAL A 227 -2.70 -19.89 16.85
C VAL A 227 -2.50 -19.52 15.37
N TYR A 228 -2.24 -20.47 14.47
CA TYR A 228 -2.07 -20.15 13.05
C TYR A 228 -3.38 -19.75 12.38
N PHE A 229 -4.49 -20.37 12.78
CA PHE A 229 -5.82 -20.01 12.31
C PHE A 229 -6.20 -18.62 12.81
N ALA A 230 -5.97 -18.33 14.10
CA ALA A 230 -6.20 -17.02 14.68
C ALA A 230 -5.35 -15.93 14.02
N VAL A 231 -4.05 -16.18 13.83
CA VAL A 231 -3.15 -15.27 13.09
C VAL A 231 -3.68 -15.06 11.66
N CYS A 232 -4.03 -16.14 10.94
CA CYS A 232 -4.61 -16.02 9.60
C CYS A 232 -5.88 -15.16 9.60
N GLY A 233 -6.80 -15.38 10.55
CA GLY A 233 -8.05 -14.65 10.65
C GLY A 233 -7.88 -13.17 10.98
N VAL A 234 -7.07 -12.85 12.01
CA VAL A 234 -6.76 -11.46 12.39
C VAL A 234 -6.14 -10.71 11.21
N PHE A 235 -5.09 -11.27 10.60
CA PHE A 235 -4.36 -10.55 9.57
C PHE A 235 -5.13 -10.50 8.24
N ALA A 236 -5.91 -11.53 7.87
CA ALA A 236 -6.77 -11.44 6.68
C ALA A 236 -7.85 -10.36 6.85
N ALA A 237 -8.56 -10.35 7.99
CA ALA A 237 -9.55 -9.32 8.28
C ALA A 237 -8.93 -7.91 8.36
N MET A 238 -7.72 -7.79 8.91
CA MET A 238 -7.00 -6.51 8.94
C MET A 238 -6.58 -6.05 7.53
N THR A 239 -6.23 -6.97 6.62
CA THR A 239 -6.03 -6.64 5.21
C THR A 239 -7.31 -6.05 4.62
N ALA A 240 -8.48 -6.66 4.85
CA ALA A 240 -9.76 -6.13 4.37
C ALA A 240 -10.14 -4.77 5.01
N ALA A 241 -9.83 -4.58 6.29
CA ALA A 241 -10.05 -3.32 6.98
C ALA A 241 -9.16 -2.18 6.44
N CYS A 242 -7.93 -2.51 6.01
CA CYS A 242 -7.04 -1.57 5.35
C CYS A 242 -7.40 -1.35 3.88
N GLU A 243 -7.85 -2.39 3.18
CA GLU A 243 -8.07 -2.42 1.73
C GLU A 243 -9.38 -3.13 1.42
N LEU A 244 -10.45 -2.37 1.15
CA LEU A 244 -11.79 -2.92 0.93
C LEU A 244 -11.83 -4.11 -0.07
N PRO A 245 -11.15 -4.07 -1.24
CA PRO A 245 -11.16 -5.19 -2.18
C PRO A 245 -10.52 -6.48 -1.63
N ALA A 246 -9.69 -6.39 -0.58
CA ALA A 246 -9.09 -7.55 0.07
C ALA A 246 -10.08 -8.38 0.90
N LEU A 247 -11.35 -7.96 0.98
CA LEU A 247 -12.44 -8.85 1.38
C LEU A 247 -12.48 -10.10 0.50
N SER A 248 -12.15 -9.99 -0.80
CA SER A 248 -12.04 -11.15 -1.70
C SER A 248 -10.98 -12.17 -1.24
N PHE A 249 -9.79 -11.68 -0.85
CA PHE A 249 -8.72 -12.50 -0.29
C PHE A 249 -9.14 -13.17 1.03
N THR A 250 -9.77 -12.40 1.91
CA THR A 250 -10.27 -12.89 3.20
C THR A 250 -11.32 -13.98 3.01
N ALA A 251 -12.28 -13.77 2.11
CA ALA A 251 -13.34 -14.74 1.80
C ALA A 251 -12.76 -16.02 1.17
N ALA A 252 -11.87 -15.89 0.18
CA ALA A 252 -11.26 -17.03 -0.48
C ALA A 252 -10.41 -17.88 0.50
N LEU A 253 -9.59 -17.23 1.34
CA LEU A 253 -8.84 -17.92 2.39
C LEU A 253 -9.74 -18.61 3.40
N SER A 254 -10.79 -17.93 3.86
CA SER A 254 -11.72 -18.48 4.85
C SER A 254 -12.45 -19.71 4.29
N ALA A 255 -12.94 -19.65 3.05
CA ALA A 255 -13.58 -20.77 2.38
C ALA A 255 -12.61 -21.96 2.22
N ALA A 256 -11.37 -21.69 1.79
CA ALA A 256 -10.37 -22.70 1.63
C ALA A 256 -10.02 -23.40 2.97
N LEU A 257 -9.83 -22.62 4.04
CA LEU A 257 -9.48 -23.17 5.36
C LEU A 257 -10.68 -23.86 6.03
N LEU A 258 -11.90 -23.37 5.85
CA LEU A 258 -13.11 -24.04 6.31
C LEU A 258 -13.27 -25.41 5.65
N TRP A 259 -12.96 -25.51 4.35
CA TRP A 259 -12.94 -26.78 3.64
C TRP A 259 -11.84 -27.72 4.15
N LYS A 260 -10.62 -27.20 4.41
CA LYS A 260 -9.48 -28.02 4.82
C LYS A 260 -9.52 -28.46 6.29
N ALA A 261 -9.95 -27.59 7.20
CA ALA A 261 -9.88 -27.75 8.65
C ALA A 261 -11.01 -26.97 9.33
N PRO A 262 -12.26 -27.47 9.25
CA PRO A 262 -13.44 -26.71 9.65
C PRO A 262 -13.43 -26.36 11.14
N ARG A 263 -13.08 -27.32 12.01
CA ARG A 263 -13.08 -27.11 13.46
C ARG A 263 -12.12 -25.99 13.87
N GLU A 264 -10.87 -26.06 13.41
CA GLU A 264 -9.84 -25.09 13.73
C GLU A 264 -10.14 -23.72 13.11
N THR A 265 -10.76 -23.70 11.92
CA THR A 265 -11.24 -22.47 11.28
C THR A 265 -12.34 -21.81 12.12
N LEU A 266 -13.31 -22.57 12.61
CA LEU A 266 -14.39 -22.06 13.46
C LEU A 266 -13.87 -21.59 14.83
N LEU A 267 -12.88 -22.28 15.41
CA LEU A 267 -12.38 -21.99 16.77
C LEU A 267 -11.21 -21.00 16.81
N GLY A 268 -10.48 -20.83 15.71
CA GLY A 268 -9.31 -19.95 15.63
C GLY A 268 -9.50 -18.79 14.66
N LEU A 269 -9.80 -19.10 13.39
CA LEU A 269 -9.86 -18.09 12.33
C LEU A 269 -11.06 -17.15 12.51
N LEU A 270 -12.27 -17.68 12.74
CA LEU A 270 -13.46 -16.84 12.89
C LEU A 270 -13.38 -15.91 14.12
N PRO A 271 -12.94 -16.35 15.31
CA PRO A 271 -12.73 -15.44 16.44
C PRO A 271 -11.66 -14.37 16.14
N GLY A 272 -10.58 -14.73 15.45
CA GLY A 272 -9.56 -13.79 15.01
C GLY A 272 -10.11 -12.72 14.06
N MET A 273 -10.95 -13.11 13.10
CA MET A 273 -11.64 -12.17 12.22
C MET A 273 -12.66 -11.30 12.97
N ALA A 274 -13.42 -11.91 13.88
CA ALA A 274 -14.43 -11.21 14.67
C ALA A 274 -13.80 -10.11 15.53
N LEU A 275 -12.61 -10.34 16.11
CA LEU A 275 -11.86 -9.31 16.83
C LEU A 275 -11.63 -8.06 15.97
N VAL A 276 -11.16 -8.23 14.73
CA VAL A 276 -10.91 -7.09 13.83
C VAL A 276 -12.20 -6.45 13.36
N ALA A 277 -13.23 -7.24 13.05
CA ALA A 277 -14.53 -6.72 12.65
C ALA A 277 -15.17 -5.87 13.76
N VAL A 278 -15.16 -6.36 15.01
CA VAL A 278 -15.64 -5.61 16.18
C VAL A 278 -14.85 -4.32 16.36
N ALA A 279 -13.52 -4.36 16.23
CA ALA A 279 -12.70 -3.15 16.31
C ALA A 279 -13.00 -2.17 15.17
N PHE A 280 -13.16 -2.65 13.94
CA PHE A 280 -13.48 -1.82 12.77
C PHE A 280 -14.84 -1.14 12.93
N PHE A 281 -15.89 -1.89 13.19
CA PHE A 281 -17.23 -1.33 13.35
C PHE A 281 -17.38 -0.50 14.63
N GLY A 282 -16.76 -0.95 15.72
CA GLY A 282 -16.76 -0.23 17.00
C GLY A 282 -16.07 1.12 16.92
N THR A 283 -14.93 1.22 16.23
CA THR A 283 -14.27 2.52 16.02
C THR A 283 -15.06 3.44 15.08
N ASN A 284 -15.71 2.91 14.04
CA ASN A 284 -16.63 3.71 13.21
C ASN A 284 -17.80 4.27 14.05
N TYR A 285 -18.43 3.41 14.85
CA TYR A 285 -19.54 3.81 15.72
C TYR A 285 -19.10 4.84 16.77
N ALA A 286 -17.93 4.64 17.38
CA ALA A 286 -17.37 5.60 18.34
C ALA A 286 -17.02 6.95 17.69
N ALA A 287 -16.60 6.96 16.43
CA ALA A 287 -16.22 8.19 15.73
C ALA A 287 -17.43 9.01 15.27
N VAL A 288 -18.39 8.36 14.62
CA VAL A 288 -19.46 9.02 13.85
C VAL A 288 -20.84 8.43 14.09
N GLY A 289 -21.04 7.59 15.11
CA GLY A 289 -22.35 7.00 15.43
C GLY A 289 -22.91 6.06 14.36
N SER A 290 -22.08 5.61 13.41
CA SER A 290 -22.46 4.79 12.25
C SER A 290 -21.56 3.57 12.14
N LEU A 291 -22.13 2.42 11.75
CA LEU A 291 -21.35 1.23 11.37
C LEU A 291 -20.77 1.36 9.94
N ARG A 292 -21.32 2.28 9.13
CA ARG A 292 -20.79 2.59 7.80
C ARG A 292 -19.60 3.54 7.96
N PRO A 293 -18.46 3.26 7.28
CA PRO A 293 -17.34 4.19 7.29
C PRO A 293 -17.70 5.55 6.69
N PRO A 294 -17.03 6.64 7.14
CA PRO A 294 -17.32 8.00 6.68
C PRO A 294 -17.32 8.16 5.14
N TYR A 295 -16.38 7.52 4.42
CA TYR A 295 -16.33 7.63 2.96
C TYR A 295 -17.52 6.99 2.23
N MET A 296 -18.31 6.12 2.87
CA MET A 296 -19.45 5.45 2.26
C MET A 296 -20.71 6.33 2.22
N HIS A 297 -20.73 7.44 2.94
CA HIS A 297 -21.83 8.40 2.97
C HIS A 297 -21.77 9.35 1.75
N ARG A 298 -22.12 8.80 0.57
CA ARG A 298 -22.14 9.48 -0.74
C ARG A 298 -23.50 9.39 -1.45
N GLY A 299 -24.52 8.88 -0.76
CA GLY A 299 -25.85 8.65 -1.35
C GLY A 299 -26.75 9.89 -1.27
N GLU A 300 -27.81 9.91 -2.07
CA GLU A 300 -28.85 10.93 -1.94
C GLU A 300 -29.45 10.91 -0.53
N GLY A 301 -29.58 12.09 0.10
CA GLY A 301 -30.01 12.22 1.49
C GLY A 301 -28.99 11.80 2.57
N ASP A 302 -27.83 11.28 2.17
CA ASP A 302 -26.76 10.80 3.07
C ASP A 302 -25.37 11.09 2.46
N ASN A 303 -25.20 12.29 1.90
CA ASN A 303 -23.96 12.72 1.25
C ASN A 303 -23.16 13.65 2.17
N TRP A 304 -22.20 13.09 2.91
CA TRP A 304 -21.38 13.86 3.85
C TRP A 304 -20.24 14.64 3.16
N TYR A 305 -20.15 14.55 1.84
CA TYR A 305 -19.21 15.33 1.02
C TYR A 305 -19.81 16.64 0.50
N ASP A 306 -21.14 16.79 0.59
CA ASP A 306 -21.85 18.02 0.25
C ASP A 306 -21.96 18.91 1.50
N TYR A 307 -20.98 19.80 1.68
CA TYR A 307 -20.99 20.74 2.79
C TYR A 307 -20.20 22.02 2.52
N GLU A 308 -20.44 23.00 3.38
CA GLU A 308 -19.59 24.16 3.60
C GLU A 308 -19.06 24.13 5.04
N TYR A 309 -17.89 24.72 5.24
CA TYR A 309 -17.24 24.82 6.54
C TYR A 309 -16.49 26.13 6.66
N GLU A 310 -16.37 26.63 7.89
CA GLU A 310 -15.65 27.86 8.19
C GLU A 310 -14.27 27.51 8.77
N VAL A 311 -13.24 28.16 8.25
CA VAL A 311 -11.89 28.12 8.82
C VAL A 311 -11.35 29.54 8.90
N ASN A 312 -11.01 29.99 10.11
CA ASN A 312 -10.45 31.32 10.37
C ASN A 312 -11.31 32.46 9.80
N GLY A 313 -12.62 32.43 10.04
CA GLY A 313 -13.57 33.46 9.59
C GLY A 313 -13.91 33.41 8.10
N ARG A 314 -13.45 32.39 7.35
CA ARG A 314 -13.70 32.24 5.91
C ARG A 314 -14.48 30.96 5.63
N VAL A 315 -15.64 31.11 5.01
CA VAL A 315 -16.44 29.99 4.50
C VAL A 315 -15.76 29.38 3.29
N ARG A 316 -15.63 28.06 3.29
CA ARG A 316 -15.07 27.24 2.21
C ARG A 316 -16.06 26.15 1.83
N GLN A 317 -16.10 25.83 0.54
CA GLN A 317 -16.85 24.68 0.06
C GLN A 317 -15.99 23.42 0.09
N SER A 318 -16.64 22.26 0.26
CA SER A 318 -16.00 20.96 0.12
C SER A 318 -15.38 20.80 -1.28
N TYR A 319 -14.11 20.39 -1.33
CA TYR A 319 -13.39 20.09 -2.58
C TYR A 319 -14.16 19.08 -3.45
N TRP A 320 -14.89 18.15 -2.82
CA TRP A 320 -15.57 17.07 -3.52
C TRP A 320 -16.86 17.50 -4.22
N LYS A 321 -17.35 18.73 -3.99
CA LYS A 321 -18.44 19.33 -4.77
C LYS A 321 -18.00 19.69 -6.19
N ASP A 322 -16.76 20.16 -6.34
CA ASP A 322 -16.18 20.59 -7.61
C ASP A 322 -14.78 19.98 -7.78
N ARG A 323 -14.77 18.71 -8.19
CA ARG A 323 -13.55 17.90 -8.30
C ARG A 323 -12.63 18.46 -9.39
N GLN A 324 -11.32 18.42 -9.14
CA GLN A 324 -10.31 18.98 -10.04
C GLN A 324 -9.32 17.93 -10.51
N GLY A 325 -8.70 18.17 -11.66
CA GLY A 325 -7.63 17.33 -12.20
C GLY A 325 -8.04 15.86 -12.31
N VAL A 326 -7.18 14.97 -11.81
CA VAL A 326 -7.37 13.52 -11.88
C VAL A 326 -8.63 13.04 -11.16
N ASP A 327 -9.10 13.76 -10.14
CA ASP A 327 -10.30 13.40 -9.35
C ASP A 327 -11.61 13.67 -10.09
N ARG A 328 -11.60 14.33 -11.26
CA ARG A 328 -12.76 14.34 -12.18
C ARG A 328 -13.04 12.95 -12.76
N GLY A 329 -12.03 12.10 -12.79
CA GLY A 329 -12.08 10.75 -13.33
C GLY A 329 -11.95 10.71 -14.85
N GLU A 330 -11.37 9.63 -15.37
CA GLU A 330 -11.21 9.38 -16.80
C GLU A 330 -12.55 9.01 -17.44
N PRO A 331 -13.06 9.77 -18.43
CA PRO A 331 -14.32 9.46 -19.11
C PRO A 331 -14.33 8.12 -19.84
N SER A 332 -13.23 7.73 -20.48
CA SER A 332 -13.13 6.50 -21.26
C SER A 332 -12.66 5.31 -20.42
N ARG A 333 -13.52 4.28 -20.30
CA ARG A 333 -13.14 3.04 -19.59
C ARG A 333 -11.93 2.35 -20.23
N ALA A 334 -11.79 2.45 -21.55
CA ALA A 334 -10.67 1.86 -22.27
C ALA A 334 -9.35 2.61 -22.00
N LYS A 335 -9.35 3.95 -22.02
CA LYS A 335 -8.17 4.76 -21.64
C LYS A 335 -7.78 4.50 -20.19
N TYR A 336 -8.78 4.46 -19.30
CA TYR A 336 -8.56 4.14 -17.91
C TYR A 336 -7.86 2.78 -17.74
N ALA A 337 -8.42 1.73 -18.37
CA ALA A 337 -7.86 0.38 -18.34
C ALA A 337 -6.44 0.32 -18.91
N LEU A 338 -6.19 0.96 -20.05
CA LEU A 338 -4.85 1.05 -20.65
C LEU A 338 -3.85 1.63 -19.65
N HIS A 339 -4.19 2.77 -19.03
CA HIS A 339 -3.26 3.50 -18.20
C HIS A 339 -3.07 2.94 -16.79
N VAL A 340 -4.02 2.17 -16.24
CA VAL A 340 -3.81 1.42 -14.99
C VAL A 340 -3.10 0.08 -15.19
N LEU A 341 -3.11 -0.50 -16.40
CA LEU A 341 -2.42 -1.76 -16.67
C LEU A 341 -1.00 -1.54 -17.21
N VAL A 342 -0.86 -0.78 -18.30
CA VAL A 342 0.41 -0.67 -19.07
C VAL A 342 0.80 0.76 -19.45
N GLY A 343 -0.02 1.76 -19.12
CA GLY A 343 0.29 3.17 -19.39
C GLY A 343 0.92 3.89 -18.20
N HIS A 344 0.61 5.17 -18.00
CA HIS A 344 1.39 6.02 -17.10
C HIS A 344 1.29 5.65 -15.61
N HIS A 345 0.15 5.15 -15.13
CA HIS A 345 -0.03 4.65 -13.76
C HIS A 345 0.05 3.11 -13.71
N GLY A 346 0.55 2.48 -14.77
CA GLY A 346 0.33 1.06 -15.04
C GLY A 346 1.04 0.10 -14.10
N ILE A 347 0.36 -0.97 -13.69
CA ILE A 347 0.93 -2.07 -12.89
C ILE A 347 2.18 -2.65 -13.57
N PHE A 348 2.10 -2.91 -14.88
CA PHE A 348 3.16 -3.59 -15.64
C PHE A 348 4.18 -2.63 -16.26
N SER A 349 3.84 -1.35 -16.44
CA SER A 349 4.79 -0.37 -16.97
C SER A 349 5.67 0.22 -15.87
N LEU A 350 5.11 0.48 -14.69
CA LEU A 350 5.86 0.98 -13.54
C LEU A 350 6.50 -0.14 -12.72
N THR A 351 5.93 -1.36 -12.72
CA THR A 351 6.55 -2.51 -12.02
C THR A 351 6.60 -3.74 -12.94
N PRO A 352 7.39 -3.69 -14.02
CA PRO A 352 7.41 -4.72 -15.05
C PRO A 352 7.83 -6.13 -14.57
N VAL A 353 8.42 -6.27 -13.38
CA VAL A 353 8.63 -7.60 -12.77
C VAL A 353 7.33 -8.37 -12.60
N TRP A 354 6.18 -7.70 -12.44
CA TRP A 354 4.87 -8.37 -12.35
C TRP A 354 4.46 -9.10 -13.62
N LEU A 355 5.09 -8.84 -14.77
CA LEU A 355 4.91 -9.68 -15.97
C LEU A 355 5.33 -11.14 -15.72
N LEU A 356 6.28 -11.38 -14.81
CA LEU A 356 6.69 -12.74 -14.42
C LEU A 356 5.64 -13.44 -13.55
N ALA A 357 4.71 -12.70 -12.93
CA ALA A 357 3.68 -13.30 -12.07
C ALA A 357 2.66 -14.08 -12.91
N ILE A 358 2.41 -13.67 -14.16
CA ILE A 358 1.48 -14.34 -15.09
C ILE A 358 1.93 -15.78 -15.40
N PRO A 359 3.11 -16.02 -16.03
CA PRO A 359 3.60 -17.37 -16.25
C PRO A 359 3.93 -18.06 -14.92
N GLY A 360 4.29 -17.31 -13.87
CA GLY A 360 4.56 -17.84 -12.55
C GLY A 360 3.34 -18.50 -11.90
N VAL A 361 2.17 -17.86 -11.93
CA VAL A 361 0.89 -18.45 -11.51
C VAL A 361 0.58 -19.71 -12.32
N TRP A 362 0.72 -19.65 -13.65
CA TRP A 362 0.51 -20.81 -14.52
C TRP A 362 1.41 -21.99 -14.14
N MET A 363 2.71 -21.74 -13.98
CA MET A 363 3.68 -22.75 -13.58
C MET A 363 3.42 -23.30 -12.18
N LEU A 364 2.94 -22.47 -11.25
CA LEU A 364 2.56 -22.89 -9.91
C LEU A 364 1.33 -23.81 -9.97
N ALA A 365 0.36 -23.51 -10.84
CA ALA A 365 -0.82 -24.34 -11.08
C ALA A 365 -0.49 -25.73 -11.67
N LEU A 366 0.59 -25.83 -12.44
CA LEU A 366 1.07 -27.09 -13.03
C LEU A 366 1.91 -27.95 -12.07
N ARG A 367 2.31 -27.44 -10.89
CA ARG A 367 3.02 -28.26 -9.90
C ARG A 367 2.08 -29.34 -9.37
N ARG A 368 2.54 -30.59 -9.33
CA ARG A 368 1.73 -31.73 -8.85
C ARG A 368 1.62 -31.81 -7.33
N ASP A 369 2.50 -31.11 -6.62
CA ASP A 369 2.47 -31.03 -5.17
C ASP A 369 1.34 -30.11 -4.72
N ARG A 370 0.57 -30.49 -3.69
CA ARG A 370 -0.35 -29.57 -2.98
C ARG A 370 0.42 -28.90 -1.83
N PRO A 371 0.24 -27.60 -1.54
CA PRO A 371 -0.80 -26.64 -1.91
C PRO A 371 -0.65 -25.91 -3.24
N GLU A 372 0.42 -26.11 -4.00
CA GLU A 372 0.86 -25.14 -5.01
C GLU A 372 -0.25 -24.74 -6.01
N PRO A 373 -1.05 -25.66 -6.58
CA PRO A 373 -2.18 -25.29 -7.43
C PRO A 373 -3.28 -24.47 -6.73
N ALA A 374 -3.58 -24.77 -5.46
CA ALA A 374 -4.57 -24.00 -4.69
C ALA A 374 -4.07 -22.58 -4.40
N LEU A 375 -2.76 -22.44 -4.14
CA LEU A 375 -2.11 -21.13 -3.98
C LEU A 375 -2.14 -20.34 -5.30
N ALA A 376 -1.90 -20.99 -6.43
CA ALA A 376 -2.02 -20.37 -7.75
C ALA A 376 -3.45 -19.87 -8.01
N LEU A 377 -4.45 -20.69 -7.71
CA LEU A 377 -5.87 -20.33 -7.84
C LEU A 377 -6.23 -19.15 -6.95
N LEU A 378 -5.80 -19.14 -5.68
CA LEU A 378 -6.01 -18.02 -4.76
C LEU A 378 -5.42 -16.72 -5.33
N ILE A 379 -4.15 -16.74 -5.75
CA ILE A 379 -3.47 -15.56 -6.28
C ILE A 379 -4.16 -15.06 -7.56
N ALA A 380 -4.51 -15.97 -8.47
CA ALA A 380 -5.19 -15.63 -9.72
C ALA A 380 -6.57 -15.03 -9.45
N ALA A 381 -7.41 -15.71 -8.66
CA ALA A 381 -8.77 -15.28 -8.37
C ALA A 381 -8.78 -13.90 -7.71
N VAL A 382 -7.98 -13.70 -6.66
CA VAL A 382 -7.90 -12.41 -5.96
C VAL A 382 -7.39 -11.30 -6.89
N SER A 383 -6.32 -11.56 -7.65
CA SER A 383 -5.76 -10.55 -8.57
C SER A 383 -6.76 -10.14 -9.65
N VAL A 384 -7.47 -11.10 -10.25
CA VAL A 384 -8.49 -10.84 -11.26
C VAL A 384 -9.68 -10.10 -10.64
N THR A 385 -10.20 -10.55 -9.50
CA THR A 385 -11.33 -9.90 -8.82
C THR A 385 -11.02 -8.45 -8.47
N CYS A 386 -9.86 -8.18 -7.88
CA CYS A 386 -9.48 -6.81 -7.51
C CYS A 386 -9.23 -5.92 -8.73
N THR A 387 -8.57 -6.43 -9.76
CA THR A 387 -8.35 -5.67 -11.00
C THR A 387 -9.68 -5.36 -11.68
N ALA A 388 -10.56 -6.36 -11.84
CA ALA A 388 -11.88 -6.20 -12.44
C ALA A 388 -12.76 -5.22 -11.65
N PHE A 389 -12.74 -5.29 -10.31
CA PHE A 389 -13.44 -4.35 -9.44
C PHE A 389 -13.04 -2.90 -9.73
N PHE A 390 -11.74 -2.64 -9.88
CA PHE A 390 -11.27 -1.27 -10.14
C PHE A 390 -11.51 -0.81 -11.59
N LEU A 391 -11.45 -1.71 -12.56
CA LEU A 391 -11.78 -1.39 -13.95
C LEU A 391 -13.27 -1.10 -14.15
N ALA A 392 -14.13 -1.63 -13.28
CA ALA A 392 -15.58 -1.45 -13.33
C ALA A 392 -16.10 -0.21 -12.56
N ARG A 393 -15.21 0.60 -11.98
CA ARG A 393 -15.61 1.77 -11.18
C ARG A 393 -16.38 2.83 -11.99
N PRO A 394 -17.31 3.55 -11.34
CA PRO A 394 -18.00 4.69 -11.96
C PRO A 394 -17.02 5.83 -12.29
N LEU A 395 -17.47 6.80 -13.10
CA LEU A 395 -16.66 7.95 -13.54
C LEU A 395 -15.84 8.57 -12.41
N GLU A 396 -16.49 8.89 -11.31
CA GLU A 396 -15.89 9.57 -10.16
C GLU A 396 -14.73 8.84 -9.48
N ASP A 397 -14.64 7.54 -9.67
CA ASP A 397 -13.60 6.71 -9.07
C ASP A 397 -12.58 6.22 -10.11
N ARG A 398 -12.64 6.70 -11.36
CA ARG A 398 -11.64 6.41 -12.39
C ARG A 398 -10.50 7.44 -12.36
N ASN A 399 -9.96 7.70 -11.17
CA ASN A 399 -8.94 8.73 -10.92
C ASN A 399 -7.51 8.17 -10.82
N TYR A 400 -7.27 6.95 -11.32
CA TYR A 400 -5.95 6.28 -11.32
C TYR A 400 -5.32 6.06 -9.93
N GLY A 401 -6.12 6.09 -8.87
CA GLY A 401 -5.62 6.08 -7.49
C GLY A 401 -5.44 7.47 -6.88
N GLY A 402 -5.85 8.53 -7.56
CA GLY A 402 -5.65 9.93 -7.19
C GLY A 402 -4.27 10.45 -7.63
N MET A 403 -3.82 11.54 -7.02
CA MET A 403 -2.50 12.11 -7.29
C MET A 403 -1.42 11.28 -6.56
N THR A 404 -0.80 10.34 -7.29
CA THR A 404 0.08 9.31 -6.72
C THR A 404 0.99 8.68 -7.78
N THR A 405 2.16 8.14 -7.37
CA THR A 405 3.21 7.64 -8.28
C THR A 405 2.92 6.27 -8.92
N GLY A 406 1.67 5.83 -8.90
CA GLY A 406 1.27 4.51 -9.42
C GLY A 406 -0.09 4.09 -8.90
N PHE A 407 -0.62 3.00 -9.46
CA PHE A 407 -1.96 2.52 -9.15
C PHE A 407 -2.06 1.85 -7.76
N ARG A 408 -2.08 2.71 -6.73
CA ARG A 408 -1.84 2.34 -5.32
C ARG A 408 -2.83 1.35 -4.74
N TRP A 409 -4.04 1.28 -5.29
CA TRP A 409 -5.10 0.40 -4.81
C TRP A 409 -4.80 -1.10 -4.95
N LEU A 410 -3.80 -1.48 -5.74
CA LEU A 410 -3.37 -2.87 -5.88
C LEU A 410 -2.02 -3.16 -5.21
N PHE A 411 -1.39 -2.20 -4.54
CA PHE A 411 -0.07 -2.40 -3.91
C PHE A 411 -0.09 -3.47 -2.82
N TRP A 412 -1.22 -3.66 -2.15
CA TRP A 412 -1.37 -4.71 -1.13
C TRP A 412 -1.31 -6.13 -1.69
N LEU A 413 -1.43 -6.33 -3.01
CA LEU A 413 -1.25 -7.63 -3.68
C LEU A 413 0.22 -8.02 -3.87
N ALA A 414 1.16 -7.09 -3.66
CA ALA A 414 2.60 -7.35 -3.81
C ALA A 414 3.09 -8.65 -3.14
N PRO A 415 2.76 -8.99 -1.88
CA PRO A 415 3.17 -10.27 -1.29
C PRO A 415 2.67 -11.51 -2.04
N LEU A 416 1.46 -11.47 -2.62
CA LEU A 416 0.93 -12.57 -3.43
C LEU A 416 1.71 -12.68 -4.75
N TRP A 417 2.00 -11.55 -5.38
CA TRP A 417 2.75 -11.51 -6.64
C TRP A 417 4.22 -11.88 -6.46
N LEU A 418 4.85 -11.53 -5.34
CA LEU A 418 6.20 -11.98 -4.97
C LEU A 418 6.29 -13.50 -4.88
N VAL A 419 5.24 -14.16 -4.38
CA VAL A 419 5.16 -15.63 -4.38
C VAL A 419 4.95 -16.16 -5.80
N ALA A 420 4.09 -15.51 -6.59
CA ALA A 420 3.79 -15.92 -7.95
C ALA A 420 5.01 -15.88 -8.89
N ILE A 421 5.91 -14.90 -8.75
CA ILE A 421 7.08 -14.78 -9.65
C ILE A 421 8.12 -15.91 -9.45
N ILE A 422 8.10 -16.63 -8.32
CA ILE A 422 9.13 -17.60 -7.95
C ILE A 422 9.37 -18.67 -9.04
N PRO A 423 8.33 -19.41 -9.53
CA PRO A 423 8.56 -20.45 -10.52
C PRO A 423 9.05 -19.89 -11.87
N ALA A 424 8.59 -18.70 -12.26
CA ALA A 424 9.05 -18.05 -13.49
C ALA A 424 10.53 -17.65 -13.40
N LEU A 425 11.00 -17.23 -12.22
CA LEU A 425 12.41 -16.95 -11.97
C LEU A 425 13.26 -18.23 -12.00
N ASP A 426 12.81 -19.32 -11.38
CA ASP A 426 13.51 -20.60 -11.47
C ASP A 426 13.66 -21.06 -12.93
N TRP A 427 12.62 -20.88 -13.75
CA TRP A 427 12.69 -21.13 -15.19
C TRP A 427 13.67 -20.17 -15.88
N ALA A 428 13.60 -18.88 -15.58
CA ALA A 428 14.45 -17.86 -16.20
C ALA A 428 15.94 -18.08 -15.92
N GLN A 429 16.33 -18.63 -14.77
CA GLN A 429 17.73 -18.93 -14.45
C GLN A 429 18.42 -19.76 -15.54
N GLY A 430 17.72 -20.73 -16.12
CA GLY A 430 18.31 -21.66 -17.08
C GLY A 430 18.75 -21.02 -18.40
N CYS A 431 18.55 -19.71 -18.62
CA CYS A 431 19.04 -19.03 -19.81
C CYS A 431 19.55 -17.62 -19.54
N ARG A 432 20.68 -17.28 -20.17
CA ARG A 432 21.31 -15.96 -20.02
C ARG A 432 20.40 -14.81 -20.43
N TRP A 433 19.68 -14.92 -21.55
CA TRP A 433 18.80 -13.83 -22.00
C TRP A 433 17.58 -13.67 -21.09
N ARG A 434 17.02 -14.77 -20.55
CA ARG A 434 15.89 -14.73 -19.60
C ARG A 434 16.30 -14.09 -18.27
N ARG A 435 17.51 -14.40 -17.78
CA ARG A 435 18.11 -13.71 -16.63
C ARG A 435 18.33 -12.22 -16.91
N GLY A 436 18.91 -11.89 -18.07
CA GLY A 436 19.12 -10.51 -18.51
C GLY A 436 17.81 -9.72 -18.58
N ALA A 437 16.78 -10.30 -19.19
CA ALA A 437 15.44 -9.72 -19.22
C ALA A 437 14.89 -9.52 -17.80
N SER A 438 14.99 -10.52 -16.92
CA SER A 438 14.53 -10.41 -15.53
C SER A 438 15.24 -9.30 -14.76
N TYR A 439 16.54 -9.11 -14.96
CA TYR A 439 17.28 -7.98 -14.37
C TYR A 439 16.83 -6.63 -14.93
N LEU A 440 16.54 -6.54 -16.23
CA LEU A 440 15.98 -5.31 -16.81
C LEU A 440 14.62 -4.98 -16.20
N LEU A 441 13.72 -5.98 -16.07
CA LEU A 441 12.43 -5.80 -15.41
C LEU A 441 12.62 -5.31 -13.97
N LEU A 442 13.57 -5.91 -13.22
CA LEU A 442 13.89 -5.48 -11.86
C LEU A 442 14.43 -4.06 -11.82
N ALA A 443 15.37 -3.70 -12.70
CA ALA A 443 15.97 -2.38 -12.76
C ALA A 443 14.92 -1.30 -13.02
N VAL A 444 14.00 -1.52 -13.96
CA VAL A 444 12.90 -0.57 -14.24
C VAL A 444 11.93 -0.50 -13.06
N SER A 445 11.62 -1.62 -12.41
CA SER A 445 10.73 -1.65 -11.23
C SER A 445 11.34 -0.88 -10.06
N VAL A 446 12.61 -1.11 -9.75
CA VAL A 446 13.37 -0.40 -8.72
C VAL A 446 13.50 1.08 -9.06
N GLY A 447 13.80 1.41 -10.33
CA GLY A 447 13.88 2.80 -10.80
C GLY A 447 12.55 3.54 -10.64
N SER A 448 11.43 2.89 -10.98
CA SER A 448 10.09 3.46 -10.81
C SER A 448 9.73 3.66 -9.35
N ALA A 449 10.00 2.69 -8.48
CA ALA A 449 9.79 2.82 -7.04
C ALA A 449 10.70 3.90 -6.40
N ALA A 450 11.91 4.09 -6.93
CA ALA A 450 12.86 5.10 -6.47
C ALA A 450 12.58 6.51 -7.03
N TYR A 451 11.80 6.64 -8.10
CA TYR A 451 11.54 7.93 -8.74
C TYR A 451 10.84 8.93 -7.79
N ALA A 452 9.74 8.50 -7.18
CA ALA A 452 8.94 9.33 -6.27
C ALA A 452 9.30 9.10 -4.79
N VAL A 453 10.57 8.78 -4.54
CA VAL A 453 11.08 8.38 -3.22
C VAL A 453 10.86 9.41 -2.11
N TRP A 454 10.81 10.68 -2.47
CA TRP A 454 10.67 11.80 -1.55
C TRP A 454 9.22 12.17 -1.27
N ASN A 455 8.35 11.95 -2.26
CA ASN A 455 6.92 12.16 -2.12
C ASN A 455 6.15 11.20 -3.06
N PRO A 456 5.53 10.13 -2.53
CA PRO A 456 4.75 9.20 -3.33
C PRO A 456 3.44 9.81 -3.85
N TRP A 457 3.01 10.95 -3.31
CA TRP A 457 1.85 11.71 -3.77
C TRP A 457 2.30 12.68 -4.86
N THR A 458 2.86 12.15 -5.95
CA THR A 458 3.25 12.87 -7.17
C THR A 458 2.96 11.99 -8.38
N HIS A 459 2.82 12.55 -9.58
CA HIS A 459 2.63 11.75 -10.78
C HIS A 459 3.85 10.85 -11.08
N PRO A 460 3.65 9.64 -11.61
CA PRO A 460 4.73 8.72 -11.95
C PRO A 460 5.61 9.28 -13.07
N TRP A 461 6.84 8.78 -13.17
CA TRP A 461 7.79 9.25 -14.18
C TRP A 461 7.28 9.12 -15.62
N ILE A 462 6.47 8.10 -15.92
CA ILE A 462 5.89 7.93 -17.27
C ILE A 462 4.92 9.08 -17.56
N TRP A 463 4.11 9.50 -16.59
CA TRP A 463 3.21 10.65 -16.76
C TRP A 463 4.02 11.92 -17.03
N ASN A 464 5.00 12.22 -16.17
CA ASN A 464 5.82 13.42 -16.30
C ASN A 464 6.63 13.42 -17.62
N PHE A 465 7.04 12.24 -18.08
CA PHE A 465 7.70 12.09 -19.37
C PHE A 465 6.74 12.37 -20.54
N LEU A 466 5.49 11.91 -20.48
CA LEU A 466 4.48 12.22 -21.49
C LEU A 466 4.15 13.72 -21.52
N GLU A 467 3.96 14.35 -20.37
CA GLU A 467 3.77 15.81 -20.28
C GLU A 467 4.96 16.57 -20.88
N TYR A 468 6.18 16.11 -20.61
CA TYR A 468 7.37 16.70 -21.22
C TYR A 468 7.37 16.58 -22.75
N LEU A 469 7.01 15.41 -23.30
CA LEU A 469 6.89 15.19 -24.75
C LEU A 469 5.81 16.08 -25.38
N GLU A 470 4.68 16.29 -24.69
CA GLU A 470 3.62 17.21 -25.13
C GLU A 470 4.12 18.66 -25.15
N GLN A 471 4.83 19.09 -24.09
CA GLN A 471 5.39 20.44 -23.99
C GLN A 471 6.39 20.76 -25.10
N ILE A 472 7.19 19.78 -25.55
CA ILE A 472 8.13 19.95 -26.67
C ILE A 472 7.50 19.68 -28.05
N GLY A 473 6.18 19.45 -28.12
CA GLY A 473 5.43 19.27 -29.36
C GLY A 473 5.64 17.94 -30.06
N TRP A 474 6.16 16.92 -29.38
CA TRP A 474 6.42 15.59 -29.95
C TRP A 474 5.16 14.70 -29.99
N ILE A 475 4.19 14.95 -29.11
CA ILE A 475 2.88 14.28 -29.12
C ILE A 475 1.77 15.32 -29.01
N ALA A 476 0.61 15.04 -29.61
CA ALA A 476 -0.57 15.91 -29.55
C ALA A 476 -1.30 15.79 -28.20
N SER A 477 -1.98 16.87 -27.81
CA SER A 477 -2.74 17.00 -26.56
C SER A 477 -4.02 16.16 -26.48
#